data_AF-A0A948Z008-F1
#
_entry.id   AF-A0A948Z008-F1
#
_cell.length_a   1.000
_cell.length_b   1.000
_cell.length_c   1.000
_cell.angle_alpha   90.00
_cell.angle_beta   90.00
_cell.angle_gamma   90.00
#
_symmetry.space_group_name_H-M   'P 1'
#
loop_
_entity.id
_entity.type
_entity.pdbx_description
1 polymer ?
#
loop_
_entity_poly.entity_id
_entity_poly.type
_entity_poly.pdbx_seq_one_letter_code
_entity_poly.pdbx_strand_id
1 'polypeptide(L)'
;MTIAETLTGVTGTGFTDGTYYGSISLDSAADIEITGTSQGLADAGLTSLGNTTTTIDQVNIETRQGATIAISSVDSALAQIDSMRGDLGAVQNRFESTISNLANVSENLSAARSRILDADIAQETSAMTKNNILQQAGVSILAQANQAPQLALSLLG
;
A
#
# COMPACT_ATOMS: atom_id res chain seq x y z
N MET A 1 -34.64 -17.41 49.34
CA MET A 1 -34.41 -16.11 50.01
C MET A 1 -33.01 -15.68 49.61
N THR A 2 -32.97 -14.83 48.59
CA THR A 2 -31.79 -14.51 47.78
C THR A 2 -31.19 -13.23 48.32
N ILE A 3 -29.93 -13.26 48.75
CA ILE A 3 -29.20 -12.05 49.14
C ILE A 3 -28.42 -11.61 47.92
N ALA A 4 -29.02 -10.73 47.13
CA ALA A 4 -28.31 -9.93 46.14
C ALA A 4 -27.99 -8.60 46.84
N GLU A 5 -26.75 -8.43 47.31
CA GLU A 5 -26.26 -7.10 47.67
C GLU A 5 -25.75 -6.43 46.39
N THR A 6 -26.60 -5.55 45.85
CA THR A 6 -26.21 -4.56 44.86
C THR A 6 -25.18 -3.64 45.51
N LEU A 7 -23.96 -3.63 44.97
CA LEU A 7 -22.88 -2.72 45.38
C LEU A 7 -23.35 -1.27 45.22
N THR A 8 -23.67 -0.62 46.34
CA THR A 8 -24.05 0.79 46.41
C THR A 8 -22.82 1.66 46.26
N GLY A 9 -22.81 2.49 45.21
CA GLY A 9 -22.24 3.84 45.24
C GLY A 9 -20.72 3.99 45.33
N VAL A 10 -20.20 4.85 44.46
CA VAL A 10 -18.83 5.38 44.51
C VAL A 10 -18.50 5.87 45.93
N THR A 11 -17.62 5.16 46.63
CA THR A 11 -17.19 5.50 47.99
C THR A 11 -16.03 6.51 47.92
N GLY A 12 -16.37 7.75 47.56
CA GLY A 12 -15.50 8.91 47.80
C GLY A 12 -15.77 9.45 49.20
N THR A 13 -14.85 9.26 50.14
CA THR A 13 -14.92 9.82 51.50
C THR A 13 -14.82 11.34 51.42
N GLY A 14 -15.95 12.06 51.34
CA GLY A 14 -15.95 13.52 51.34
C GLY A 14 -17.21 14.21 50.83
N PHE A 15 -18.11 13.50 50.15
CA PHE A 15 -19.38 14.08 49.70
C PHE A 15 -20.51 13.66 50.65
N THR A 16 -20.91 14.56 51.54
CA THR A 16 -22.17 14.41 52.31
C THR A 16 -23.35 14.56 51.37
N ASP A 17 -24.43 13.80 51.58
CA ASP A 17 -25.68 13.87 50.81
C ASP A 17 -26.12 15.33 50.59
N GLY A 18 -25.92 15.81 49.36
CA GLY A 18 -26.05 17.21 48.97
C GLY A 18 -25.79 17.36 47.48
N THR A 19 -26.57 18.22 46.82
CA THR A 19 -26.39 18.48 45.39
C THR A 19 -25.16 19.36 45.18
N TYR A 20 -24.06 18.76 44.75
CA TYR A 20 -22.87 19.49 44.33
C TYR A 20 -22.93 19.77 42.83
N TYR A 21 -22.87 21.04 42.45
CA TYR A 21 -22.77 21.44 41.05
C TYR A 21 -21.29 21.52 40.65
N GLY A 22 -20.87 20.64 39.74
CA GLY A 22 -19.57 20.67 39.10
C GLY A 22 -19.74 20.42 37.60
N SER A 23 -18.90 21.04 36.78
CA SER A 23 -18.85 20.78 35.34
C SER A 23 -17.70 19.84 35.01
N ILE A 24 -17.99 18.77 34.29
CA ILE A 24 -16.97 17.91 33.67
C ILE A 24 -16.89 18.31 32.19
N SER A 25 -15.72 18.80 31.75
CA SER A 25 -15.43 19.04 30.33
C SER A 25 -14.57 17.89 29.81
N LEU A 26 -14.95 17.32 28.67
CA LEU A 26 -14.24 16.23 28.01
C LEU A 26 -13.88 16.71 26.60
N ASP A 27 -12.59 16.94 26.38
CA ASP A 27 -12.06 17.52 25.15
C ASP A 27 -11.05 16.53 24.54
N SER A 28 -11.30 16.08 23.32
CA SER A 28 -10.42 15.13 22.61
C SER A 28 -10.49 15.31 21.09
N ALA A 29 -9.36 15.10 20.43
CA ALA A 29 -9.25 15.03 18.96
C ALA A 29 -9.71 13.67 18.39
N ALA A 30 -9.89 12.66 19.24
CA ALA A 30 -10.33 11.31 18.91
C ALA A 30 -11.56 10.91 19.74
N ASP A 31 -12.15 9.74 19.46
CA ASP A 31 -13.33 9.25 20.18
C ASP A 31 -13.09 9.17 21.69
N ILE A 32 -14.01 9.75 22.48
CA ILE A 32 -14.06 9.59 23.93
C ILE A 32 -15.08 8.50 24.24
N GLU A 33 -14.60 7.36 24.72
CA GLU A 33 -15.47 6.27 25.17
C GLU A 33 -15.73 6.38 26.68
N ILE A 34 -17.00 6.53 27.05
CA ILE A 34 -17.44 6.49 28.45
C ILE A 34 -18.28 5.22 28.62
N THR A 35 -17.75 4.27 29.40
CA THR A 35 -18.40 2.97 29.65
C THR A 35 -18.97 2.89 31.07
N GLY A 36 -20.14 2.26 31.21
CA GLY A 36 -20.85 2.11 32.48
C GLY A 36 -22.19 1.40 32.29
N THR A 37 -22.85 1.03 33.40
CA THR A 37 -24.25 0.59 33.33
C THR A 37 -25.13 1.80 33.03
N SER A 38 -26.24 1.60 32.30
CA SER A 38 -27.15 2.70 31.94
C SER A 38 -27.62 3.51 33.15
N GLN A 39 -27.80 2.86 34.32
CA GLN A 39 -28.09 3.56 35.57
C GLN A 39 -26.89 4.30 36.15
N GLY A 40 -25.69 3.71 36.16
CA GLY A 40 -24.50 4.40 36.66
C GLY A 40 -24.14 5.66 35.84
N LEU A 41 -24.43 5.64 34.53
CA LEU A 41 -24.28 6.80 33.64
C LEU A 41 -25.36 7.86 33.90
N ALA A 42 -26.62 7.45 34.11
CA ALA A 42 -27.73 8.34 34.43
C ALA A 42 -27.55 9.02 35.81
N ASP A 43 -27.07 8.28 36.81
CA ASP A 43 -26.80 8.79 38.17
C ASP A 43 -25.64 9.79 38.18
N ALA A 44 -24.70 9.66 37.23
CA ALA A 44 -23.64 10.64 36.97
C ALA A 44 -24.10 11.86 36.15
N GLY A 45 -25.39 11.97 35.83
CA GLY A 45 -25.96 13.08 35.05
C GLY A 45 -25.70 13.02 33.54
N LEU A 46 -25.16 11.90 33.04
CA LEU A 46 -24.80 11.70 31.63
C LEU A 46 -25.96 11.03 30.87
N THR A 47 -27.11 11.70 30.83
CA THR A 47 -28.36 11.19 30.21
C THR A 47 -28.43 11.35 28.69
N SER A 48 -27.42 12.01 28.10
CA SER A 48 -27.24 12.17 26.67
C SER A 48 -25.82 11.75 26.29
N LEU A 49 -25.66 10.53 25.78
CA LEU A 49 -24.48 10.14 24.97
C LEU A 49 -24.60 10.73 23.56
N GLY A 50 -24.83 12.05 23.50
CA GLY A 50 -24.73 12.80 22.28
C GLY A 50 -23.34 13.34 22.22
N ASN A 51 -22.51 12.80 21.32
CA ASN A 51 -21.38 13.53 20.79
C ASN A 51 -21.94 14.85 20.22
N THR A 52 -22.03 15.90 21.04
CA THR A 52 -22.14 17.26 20.53
C THR A 52 -20.77 17.55 19.93
N THR A 53 -20.52 16.97 18.76
CA THR A 53 -19.43 17.38 17.90
C THR A 53 -19.71 18.84 17.65
N THR A 54 -19.01 19.71 18.37
CA THR A 54 -18.99 21.12 18.03
C THR A 54 -18.20 21.15 16.73
N THR A 55 -18.90 20.98 15.61
CA THR A 55 -18.29 21.09 14.29
C THR A 55 -17.72 22.49 14.21
N ILE A 56 -16.64 22.69 13.44
CA ILE A 56 -16.04 24.03 13.27
C ILE A 56 -17.11 25.06 12.84
N ASP A 57 -18.12 24.61 12.10
CA ASP A 57 -19.28 25.39 11.65
C ASP A 57 -20.20 25.89 12.80
N GLN A 58 -20.19 25.22 13.96
CA GLN A 58 -21.02 25.57 15.12
C GLN A 58 -20.26 26.35 16.21
N VAL A 59 -18.96 26.62 16.02
CA VAL A 59 -18.18 27.33 17.03
C VAL A 59 -18.42 28.85 16.95
N ASN A 60 -18.88 29.45 18.06
CA ASN A 60 -19.00 30.90 18.20
C ASN A 60 -17.73 31.50 18.85
N ILE A 61 -17.11 32.50 18.20
CA ILE A 61 -15.87 33.17 18.63
C ILE A 61 -16.15 34.48 19.42
N GLU A 62 -17.41 34.90 19.55
CA GLU A 62 -17.80 36.16 20.22
C GLU A 62 -17.43 36.19 21.71
N THR A 63 -17.26 35.02 22.33
CA THR A 63 -16.84 34.89 23.73
C THR A 63 -15.42 34.36 23.83
N ARG A 64 -14.70 34.73 24.91
CA ARG A 64 -13.36 34.20 25.18
C ARG A 64 -13.35 32.67 25.23
N GLN A 65 -14.34 32.07 25.87
CA GLN A 65 -14.46 30.62 25.98
C GLN A 65 -14.68 29.96 24.62
N GLY A 66 -15.59 30.50 23.81
CA GLY A 66 -15.85 30.00 22.47
C GLY A 66 -14.65 30.15 21.53
N ALA A 67 -13.87 31.22 21.65
CA ALA A 67 -12.61 31.37 20.92
C ALA A 67 -11.56 30.30 21.30
N THR A 68 -11.44 29.95 22.58
CA THR A 68 -10.53 28.87 23.01
C THR A 68 -10.97 27.50 22.49
N ILE A 69 -12.28 27.23 22.48
CA ILE A 69 -12.83 26.00 21.90
C ILE A 69 -12.56 25.97 20.38
N ALA A 70 -12.74 27.09 19.68
CA ALA A 70 -12.45 27.20 18.25
C ALA A 70 -11.01 26.81 17.90
N ILE A 71 -10.05 27.33 18.67
CA ILE A 71 -8.62 27.05 18.46
C ILE A 71 -8.36 25.56 18.65
N SER A 72 -8.86 24.95 19.73
CA SER A 72 -8.69 23.51 20.00
C SER A 72 -9.30 22.63 18.90
N SER A 73 -10.49 22.99 18.40
CA SER A 73 -11.15 22.26 17.31
C SER A 73 -10.38 22.38 15.99
N VAL A 74 -9.85 23.57 15.67
CA VAL A 74 -9.03 23.80 14.47
C VAL A 74 -7.71 23.04 14.58
N ASP A 75 -7.02 23.08 15.71
CA ASP A 75 -5.77 22.34 15.93
C ASP A 75 -5.99 20.82 15.77
N SER A 76 -7.09 20.31 16.29
CA SER A 76 -7.47 18.90 16.13
C SER A 76 -7.77 18.53 14.67
N ALA A 77 -8.41 19.42 13.92
CA ALA A 77 -8.66 19.22 12.49
C ALA A 77 -7.37 19.30 11.66
N LEU A 78 -6.46 20.22 11.99
CA LEU A 78 -5.15 20.34 11.36
C LEU A 78 -4.30 19.08 11.62
N ALA A 79 -4.29 18.57 12.86
CA ALA A 79 -3.59 17.34 13.20
C ALA A 79 -4.09 16.14 12.37
N GLN A 80 -5.41 16.04 12.13
CA GLN A 80 -5.98 15.01 11.25
C GLN A 80 -5.53 15.19 9.78
N ILE A 81 -5.53 16.42 9.27
CA ILE A 81 -5.04 16.71 7.91
C ILE A 81 -3.57 16.36 7.77
N ASP A 82 -2.74 16.70 8.76
CA ASP A 82 -1.32 16.41 8.75
C ASP A 82 -1.05 14.90 8.84
N SER A 83 -1.85 14.15 9.60
CA SER A 83 -1.81 12.68 9.59
C SER A 83 -2.10 12.13 8.19
N MET A 84 -3.19 12.58 7.55
CA MET A 84 -3.54 12.15 6.19
C MET A 84 -2.44 12.52 5.17
N ARG A 85 -1.83 13.70 5.31
CA ARG A 85 -0.70 14.12 4.46
C ARG A 85 0.54 13.26 4.68
N GLY A 86 0.82 12.89 5.93
CA GLY A 86 1.89 11.96 6.29
C GLY A 86 1.71 10.61 5.61
N ASP A 87 0.50 10.05 5.69
CA ASP A 87 0.17 8.76 5.05
C ASP A 87 0.30 8.84 3.53
N LEU A 88 -0.18 9.92 2.91
CA LEU A 88 -0.02 10.15 1.47
C LEU A 88 1.46 10.28 1.08
N GLY A 89 2.28 10.94 1.89
CA GLY A 89 3.73 11.02 1.70
C GLY A 89 4.42 9.66 1.80
N ALA A 90 4.02 8.83 2.77
CA ALA A 90 4.51 7.46 2.90
C ALA A 90 4.15 6.60 1.67
N VAL A 91 2.91 6.73 1.17
CA VAL A 91 2.46 6.05 -0.05
C VAL A 91 3.24 6.52 -1.27
N GLN A 92 3.53 7.82 -1.40
CA GLN A 92 4.38 8.36 -2.47
C GLN A 92 5.78 7.75 -2.44
N ASN A 93 6.43 7.71 -1.28
CA ASN A 93 7.75 7.06 -1.11
C ASN A 93 7.73 5.59 -1.54
N ARG A 94 6.65 4.87 -1.17
CA ARG A 94 6.47 3.47 -1.58
C ARG A 94 6.27 3.33 -3.09
N PHE A 95 5.52 4.23 -3.73
CA PHE A 95 5.37 4.23 -5.18
C PHE A 95 6.70 4.50 -5.87
N GLU A 96 7.47 5.47 -5.41
CA GLU A 96 8.78 5.81 -6.01
C GLU A 96 9.78 4.63 -5.90
N SER A 97 9.83 3.97 -4.74
CA SER A 97 10.63 2.75 -4.57
C SER A 97 10.17 1.61 -5.49
N THR A 98 8.86 1.41 -5.62
CA THR A 98 8.29 0.37 -6.49
C THR A 98 8.58 0.65 -7.96
N ILE A 99 8.46 1.90 -8.39
CA ILE A 99 8.76 2.34 -9.76
C ILE A 99 10.24 2.12 -10.07
N SER A 100 11.15 2.56 -9.19
CA SER A 100 12.58 2.36 -9.36
C SER A 100 12.94 0.87 -9.47
N ASN A 101 12.37 0.03 -8.59
CA ASN A 101 12.58 -1.41 -8.65
C ASN A 101 12.04 -2.01 -9.95
N LEU A 102 10.82 -1.61 -10.38
CA LEU A 102 10.22 -2.12 -11.60
C LEU A 102 10.98 -1.68 -12.86
N ALA A 103 11.52 -0.45 -12.88
CA ALA A 103 12.38 0.03 -13.96
C ALA A 103 13.64 -0.83 -14.08
N ASN A 104 14.32 -1.11 -12.97
CA ASN A 104 15.49 -2.00 -12.95
C ASN A 104 15.14 -3.42 -13.42
N VAL A 105 14.01 -3.97 -12.98
CA VAL A 105 13.54 -5.30 -13.43
C VAL A 105 13.24 -5.30 -14.93
N SER A 106 12.59 -4.25 -15.44
CA SER A 106 12.28 -4.10 -16.87
C SER A 106 13.56 -4.01 -17.72
N GLU A 107 14.56 -3.26 -17.26
CA GLU A 107 15.86 -3.16 -17.94
C GLU A 107 16.57 -4.52 -17.98
N ASN A 108 16.64 -5.21 -16.84
CA ASN A 108 17.23 -6.54 -16.75
C ASN A 108 16.50 -7.56 -17.63
N LEU A 109 15.17 -7.52 -17.66
CA LEU A 109 14.36 -8.41 -18.50
C LEU A 109 14.56 -8.11 -19.99
N SER A 110 14.62 -6.83 -20.37
CA SER A 110 14.92 -6.43 -21.75
C SER A 110 16.30 -6.91 -22.19
N ALA A 111 17.32 -6.73 -21.34
CA ALA A 111 18.68 -7.20 -21.60
C ALA A 111 18.75 -8.73 -21.70
N ALA A 112 18.08 -9.46 -20.80
CA ALA A 112 17.99 -10.92 -20.86
C ALA A 112 17.30 -11.39 -22.15
N ARG A 113 16.20 -10.74 -22.54
CA ARG A 113 15.48 -11.04 -23.78
C ARG A 113 16.34 -10.77 -25.01
N SER A 114 17.08 -9.66 -25.06
CA SER A 114 18.01 -9.37 -26.15
C SER A 114 19.06 -10.46 -26.29
N ARG A 115 19.66 -10.91 -25.18
CA ARG A 115 20.65 -12.01 -25.20
C ARG A 115 20.08 -13.33 -25.71
N ILE A 116 18.84 -13.66 -25.34
CA ILE A 116 18.16 -14.85 -25.85
C ILE A 116 17.93 -14.72 -27.36
N LEU A 117 17.37 -13.60 -27.81
CA LEU A 117 17.12 -13.35 -29.23
C LEU A 117 18.41 -13.36 -30.05
N ASP A 118 19.48 -12.73 -29.56
CA ASP A 118 20.78 -12.72 -30.24
C ASP A 118 21.39 -14.11 -30.33
N ALA A 119 21.26 -14.93 -29.28
CA ALA A 119 21.71 -16.32 -29.27
C ALA A 119 20.90 -17.18 -30.27
N ASP A 120 19.58 -17.03 -30.30
CA ASP A 120 18.70 -17.75 -31.23
C ASP A 120 18.99 -17.36 -32.69
N ILE A 121 19.17 -16.06 -32.97
CA ILE A 121 19.56 -15.57 -34.30
C ILE A 121 20.94 -16.11 -34.70
N ALA A 122 21.91 -16.13 -33.80
CA ALA A 122 23.23 -16.68 -34.08
C ALA A 122 23.16 -18.18 -34.39
N GLN A 123 22.32 -18.94 -33.66
CA GLN A 123 22.13 -20.37 -33.90
C GLN A 123 21.45 -20.63 -35.26
N GLU A 124 20.38 -19.91 -35.58
CA GLU A 124 19.67 -20.05 -36.86
C GLU A 124 20.55 -19.63 -38.04
N THR A 125 21.29 -18.52 -37.91
CA THR A 125 22.23 -18.06 -38.94
C THR A 125 23.36 -19.07 -39.17
N SER A 126 23.86 -19.70 -38.11
CA SER A 126 24.87 -20.76 -38.21
C SER A 126 24.33 -22.00 -38.90
N ALA A 127 23.10 -22.42 -38.58
CA ALA A 127 22.43 -23.53 -39.25
C ALA A 127 22.16 -23.24 -40.73
N MET A 128 21.66 -22.04 -41.04
CA MET A 128 21.45 -21.58 -42.42
C MET A 128 22.76 -21.55 -43.21
N THR A 129 23.82 -20.99 -42.64
CA THR A 129 25.16 -20.96 -43.25
C THR A 129 25.70 -22.36 -43.49
N LYS A 130 25.59 -23.26 -42.49
CA LYS A 130 25.98 -24.67 -42.63
C LYS A 130 25.22 -25.37 -43.77
N ASN A 131 23.90 -25.16 -43.85
CA ASN A 131 23.07 -25.73 -44.91
C ASN A 131 23.43 -25.17 -46.30
N ASN A 132 23.76 -23.88 -46.41
CA ASN A 132 24.23 -23.28 -47.67
C ASN A 132 25.59 -23.85 -48.09
N ILE A 133 26.53 -24.00 -47.16
CA ILE A 133 27.84 -24.61 -47.43
C ILE A 133 27.67 -26.08 -47.85
N LEU A 134 26.82 -26.85 -47.17
CA LEU A 134 26.55 -28.25 -47.53
C LEU A 134 25.92 -28.37 -48.91
N GLN A 135 25.01 -27.47 -49.30
CA GLN A 135 24.44 -27.45 -50.64
C GLN A 135 25.49 -27.11 -51.71
N GLN A 136 26.33 -26.10 -51.48
CA GLN A 136 27.42 -25.73 -52.40
C GLN A 136 28.47 -26.85 -52.51
N ALA A 137 28.86 -27.45 -51.40
CA ALA A 137 29.78 -28.58 -51.35
C ALA A 137 29.16 -29.82 -52.00
N GLY A 138 27.88 -30.09 -51.79
CA GLY A 138 27.16 -31.19 -52.44
C GLY A 138 27.18 -31.07 -53.96
N VAL A 139 26.92 -29.89 -54.51
CA VAL A 139 27.00 -29.62 -55.96
C VAL A 139 28.43 -29.75 -56.47
N SER A 140 29.42 -29.22 -55.75
CA SER A 140 30.83 -29.31 -56.15
C SER A 140 31.37 -30.74 -56.09
N ILE A 141 31.03 -31.50 -55.04
CA ILE A 141 31.38 -32.92 -54.90
C ILE A 141 30.68 -33.76 -55.97
N LEU A 142 29.39 -33.52 -56.27
CA LEU A 142 28.70 -34.18 -57.37
C LEU A 142 29.35 -33.87 -58.71
N ALA A 143 29.75 -32.62 -58.96
CA ALA A 143 30.44 -32.25 -60.19
C ALA A 143 31.80 -32.97 -60.32
N GLN A 144 32.55 -33.07 -59.22
CA GLN A 144 33.86 -33.73 -59.20
C GLN A 144 33.74 -35.27 -59.28
N ALA A 145 32.72 -35.85 -58.63
CA ALA A 145 32.40 -37.27 -58.70
C ALA A 145 31.89 -37.69 -60.09
N ASN A 146 31.26 -36.80 -60.86
CA ASN A 146 30.84 -37.08 -62.24
C ASN A 146 31.99 -37.00 -63.26
N GLN A 147 33.08 -36.29 -62.95
CA GLN A 147 34.26 -36.22 -63.82
C GLN A 147 35.18 -37.44 -63.69
N ALA A 148 35.27 -38.06 -62.51
CA ALA A 148 36.13 -39.23 -62.30
C ALA A 148 35.77 -40.47 -63.17
N PRO A 149 34.49 -40.84 -63.36
CA PRO A 149 34.09 -41.93 -64.26
C PRO A 149 34.41 -41.66 -65.73
N GLN A 150 34.32 -40.40 -66.18
CA GLN A 150 34.59 -40.03 -67.57
C GLN A 150 36.09 -40.17 -67.90
N LEU A 151 36.96 -39.84 -66.94
CA LEU A 151 38.40 -40.10 -67.06
C LEU A 151 38.73 -41.60 -67.05
N ALA A 152 38.02 -42.41 -66.26
CA ALA A 152 38.18 -43.86 -66.25
C ALA A 152 37.74 -44.52 -67.57
N LEU A 153 36.66 -44.05 -68.19
CA LEU A 153 36.21 -44.50 -69.51
C LEU A 153 37.19 -44.11 -70.63
N SER A 154 37.84 -42.94 -70.53
CA SER A 154 38.90 -42.52 -71.45
C SER A 154 40.18 -43.37 -71.35
N LEU A 155 40.33 -44.18 -70.30
CA LEU A 155 41.45 -45.10 -70.11
C LEU A 155 41.11 -46.55 -70.50
N LEU A 156 39.86 -46.83 -70.90
CA LEU A 156 39.38 -48.15 -71.30
C LEU A 156 38.94 -48.24 -72.78
N GLY A 157 38.71 -47.10 -73.44
CA GLY A 157 38.48 -47.00 -74.88
C GLY A 157 39.74 -46.58 -75.64
#